data_AF-A0A080LS99-F1
#
_entry.id   AF-A0A080LS99-F1
#
_cell.length_a   1.000
_cell.length_b   1.000
_cell.length_c   1.000
_cell.angle_alpha   90.00
_cell.angle_beta   90.00
_cell.angle_gamma   90.00
#
_symmetry.space_group_name_H-M   'P 1'
#
loop_
_entity.id
_entity.type
_entity.pdbx_description
1 polymer ?
#
loop_
_entity_poly.entity_id
_entity_poly.type
_entity_poly.pdbx_seq_one_letter_code
_entity_poly.pdbx_strand_id
1 'polypeptide(L)'
;MRRPPSRAFNCLAKAAGGCGSVEWPVSVHITIDESLAKTYRRRYRMSVLNTIEEFEDELDALVETNPDDAGLIDALIEELGADHDLLDTLSDEVPKWHYMFSPSFEIKCFAECWQAGRRIYTLKPYDEDGHLIDYRVFIGHDAHTDEYFVLTVQPRATCYDTTTDEHRSLCDRYDRLNIPAIRRVP
;
A
#
# COMPACT_ATOMS: atom_id res chain seq x y z
N MET A 1 -19.56 28.21 -20.79
CA MET A 1 -18.74 29.25 -21.47
C MET A 1 -19.28 30.64 -21.17
N ARG A 2 -18.64 31.41 -20.28
CA ARG A 2 -18.76 32.88 -20.21
C ARG A 2 -17.45 33.45 -19.62
N ARG A 3 -16.56 33.95 -20.47
CA ARG A 3 -15.66 35.08 -20.16
C ARG A 3 -16.28 36.31 -20.82
N PRO A 4 -16.24 37.50 -20.19
CA PRO A 4 -15.25 38.51 -20.59
C PRO A 4 -14.93 39.51 -19.44
N PRO A 5 -14.28 40.67 -19.68
CA PRO A 5 -13.03 40.90 -20.38
C PRO A 5 -12.00 41.65 -19.52
N SER A 6 -10.77 41.65 -20.04
CA SER A 6 -9.66 42.55 -19.73
C SER A 6 -10.03 44.04 -19.84
N ARG A 7 -9.54 44.84 -18.88
CA ARG A 7 -9.22 46.26 -19.11
C ARG A 7 -7.90 46.59 -18.44
N ALA A 8 -6.92 46.85 -19.30
CA ALA A 8 -5.72 47.59 -18.97
C ALA A 8 -6.09 49.05 -18.74
N PHE A 9 -5.54 49.66 -17.69
CA PHE A 9 -5.26 51.09 -17.66
C PHE A 9 -3.85 51.30 -17.16
N ASN A 10 -3.09 52.01 -17.98
CA ASN A 10 -1.70 52.35 -17.80
C ASN A 10 -1.61 53.78 -17.23
N CYS A 11 -0.44 54.08 -16.66
CA CYS A 11 0.10 55.39 -16.33
C CYS A 11 -0.41 56.12 -15.06
N LEU A 12 0.45 56.15 -14.03
CA LEU A 12 1.15 57.41 -13.71
C LEU A 12 2.44 57.13 -12.93
N ALA A 13 3.54 57.71 -13.40
CA ALA A 13 4.85 57.72 -12.74
C ALA A 13 5.12 59.10 -12.12
N LYS A 14 5.69 59.13 -10.92
CA LYS A 14 6.69 60.09 -10.39
C LYS A 14 7.02 59.70 -8.93
N ALA A 15 8.24 59.21 -8.66
CA ALA A 15 9.40 59.98 -8.17
C ALA A 15 9.22 60.40 -6.69
N ALA A 16 10.16 60.23 -5.74
CA ALA A 16 11.57 59.89 -5.72
C ALA A 16 11.99 59.55 -4.27
N GLY A 17 13.16 58.93 -4.09
CA GLY A 17 14.00 59.12 -2.90
C GLY A 17 14.08 57.94 -1.93
N GLY A 18 15.20 57.24 -1.94
CA GLY A 18 15.53 56.24 -0.90
C GLY A 18 16.61 55.28 -1.36
N CYS A 19 17.87 55.74 -1.33
CA CYS A 19 19.05 54.91 -1.55
C CYS A 19 19.20 53.96 -0.35
N GLY A 20 19.00 52.66 -0.59
CA GLY A 20 19.30 51.59 0.36
C GLY A 20 19.82 50.40 -0.43
N SER A 21 21.13 50.22 -0.43
CA SER A 21 21.78 49.03 -0.97
C SER A 21 21.28 47.80 -0.19
N VAL A 22 20.45 46.98 -0.82
CA VAL A 22 20.08 45.67 -0.28
C VAL A 22 21.16 44.70 -0.75
N GLU A 23 22.14 44.45 0.12
CA GLU A 23 23.04 43.31 -0.02
C GLU A 23 22.19 42.04 -0.01
N TRP A 24 22.24 41.28 -1.11
CA TRP A 24 21.62 39.96 -1.20
C TRP A 24 22.48 38.98 -0.41
N PRO A 25 21.96 38.26 0.59
CA PRO A 25 22.73 37.24 1.26
C PRO A 25 22.98 36.06 0.32
N VAL A 26 24.28 35.82 0.14
CA VAL A 26 24.98 34.58 -0.21
C VAL A 26 24.09 33.34 -0.34
N SER A 27 24.18 32.68 -1.49
CA SER A 27 23.59 31.37 -1.79
C SER A 27 23.80 30.39 -0.65
N VAL A 28 22.73 30.10 0.10
CA VAL A 28 22.70 29.02 1.08
C VAL A 28 22.68 27.72 0.29
N HIS A 29 23.83 27.03 0.22
CA HIS A 29 23.85 25.62 -0.15
C HIS A 29 23.13 24.85 0.96
N ILE A 30 21.83 24.61 0.76
CA ILE A 30 21.06 23.70 1.59
C ILE A 30 21.52 22.29 1.23
N THR A 31 22.47 21.77 2.01
CA THR A 31 22.76 20.34 2.02
C THR A 31 21.55 19.68 2.66
N ILE A 32 20.62 19.19 1.83
CA ILE A 32 19.47 18.43 2.32
C ILE A 32 20.03 17.15 2.92
N ASP A 33 19.97 17.07 4.25
CA ASP A 33 20.27 15.87 5.01
C ASP A 33 19.47 14.69 4.44
N GLU A 34 20.16 13.63 4.00
CA GLU A 34 19.53 12.46 3.37
C GLU A 34 18.47 11.81 4.29
N SER A 35 18.57 11.96 5.62
CA SER A 35 17.57 11.43 6.54
C SER A 35 16.25 12.22 6.49
N LEU A 36 16.32 13.54 6.32
CA LEU A 36 15.14 14.39 6.10
C LEU A 36 14.52 14.13 4.73
N ALA A 37 15.32 13.93 3.68
CA ALA A 37 14.82 13.55 2.36
C ALA A 37 14.16 12.16 2.36
N LYS A 38 14.69 11.20 3.13
CA LYS A 38 14.10 9.86 3.31
C LYS A 38 12.76 9.94 4.06
N THR A 39 12.69 10.79 5.08
CA THR A 39 11.47 11.04 5.86
C THR A 39 10.42 11.80 5.04
N TYR A 40 10.82 12.76 4.19
CA TYR A 40 9.91 13.48 3.29
C TYR A 40 9.46 12.65 2.08
N ARG A 41 10.32 11.80 1.51
CA ARG A 41 9.93 10.87 0.42
C ARG A 41 8.96 9.81 0.88
N ARG A 42 9.09 9.33 2.13
CA ARG A 42 8.11 8.43 2.76
C ARG A 42 6.77 9.11 3.06
N ARG A 43 6.71 10.45 3.04
CA ARG A 43 5.50 11.23 3.34
C ARG A 43 4.66 11.59 2.11
N TYR A 44 5.11 11.22 0.91
CA TYR A 44 4.42 11.55 -0.35
C TYR A 44 4.40 10.39 -1.36
N ARG A 45 4.87 9.20 -0.97
CA ARG A 45 4.52 7.97 -1.68
C ARG A 45 3.28 7.42 -1.01
N MET A 46 2.18 7.48 -1.73
CA MET A 46 0.96 6.80 -1.35
C MET A 46 1.16 5.32 -1.68
N SER A 47 0.91 4.44 -0.73
CA SER A 47 0.89 3.02 -1.00
C SER A 47 -0.18 2.71 -2.05
N VAL A 48 0.12 1.72 -2.90
CA VAL A 48 -0.81 1.26 -3.95
C VAL A 48 -1.03 -0.23 -3.79
N LEU A 49 -2.29 -0.65 -3.82
CA LEU A 49 -2.67 -2.05 -3.86
C LEU A 49 -2.87 -2.46 -5.32
N ASN A 50 -2.22 -3.54 -5.73
CA ASN A 50 -2.37 -4.14 -7.04
C ASN A 50 -2.91 -5.57 -6.88
N THR A 51 -3.85 -5.97 -7.72
CA THR A 51 -4.24 -7.37 -7.87
C THR A 51 -3.52 -7.99 -9.07
N ILE A 52 -3.28 -9.30 -9.01
CA ILE A 52 -2.71 -10.06 -10.12
C ILE A 52 -3.80 -10.92 -10.75
N GLU A 53 -3.65 -11.23 -12.05
CA GLU A 53 -4.64 -12.01 -12.82
C GLU A 53 -4.98 -13.34 -12.14
N GLU A 54 -3.98 -14.05 -11.60
CA GLU A 54 -4.23 -15.33 -10.93
C GLU A 54 -5.01 -15.22 -9.62
N PHE A 55 -5.00 -14.05 -8.97
CA PHE A 55 -5.85 -13.81 -7.80
C PHE A 55 -7.30 -13.54 -8.23
N GLU A 56 -7.51 -12.77 -9.30
CA GLU A 56 -8.85 -12.51 -9.85
C GLU A 56 -9.52 -13.82 -10.29
N ASP A 57 -8.78 -14.70 -10.97
CA ASP A 57 -9.26 -16.04 -11.36
C ASP A 57 -9.67 -16.90 -10.14
N GLU A 58 -8.91 -16.81 -9.05
CA GLU A 58 -9.21 -17.52 -7.80
C GLU A 58 -10.45 -16.94 -7.11
N LEU A 59 -10.62 -15.63 -7.14
CA LEU A 59 -11.78 -14.95 -6.59
C LEU A 59 -13.04 -15.30 -7.39
N ASP A 60 -12.98 -15.27 -8.72
CA ASP A 60 -14.06 -15.71 -9.61
C ASP A 60 -14.45 -17.17 -9.35
N ALA A 61 -13.47 -18.07 -9.21
CA ALA A 61 -13.74 -19.46 -8.84
C ALA A 61 -14.36 -19.59 -7.44
N LEU A 62 -14.01 -18.70 -6.52
CA LEU A 62 -14.60 -18.65 -5.19
C LEU A 62 -16.05 -18.18 -5.23
N VAL A 63 -16.39 -17.20 -6.08
CA VAL A 63 -17.78 -16.73 -6.27
C VAL A 63 -18.72 -17.89 -6.61
N GLU A 64 -18.27 -18.82 -7.45
CA GLU A 64 -19.06 -19.99 -7.87
C GLU A 64 -19.31 -21.01 -6.75
N THR A 65 -18.46 -21.05 -5.72
CA THR A 65 -18.49 -22.08 -4.67
C THR A 65 -18.94 -21.54 -3.31
N ASN A 66 -18.48 -20.34 -2.93
CA ASN A 66 -18.78 -19.64 -1.68
C ASN A 66 -18.94 -18.14 -1.98
N PRO A 67 -20.08 -17.72 -2.56
CA PRO A 67 -20.29 -16.33 -3.00
C PRO A 67 -20.21 -15.30 -1.87
N ASP A 68 -20.65 -15.67 -0.66
CA ASP A 68 -20.63 -14.77 0.50
C ASP A 68 -19.19 -14.45 0.94
N ASP A 69 -18.34 -15.47 1.06
CA ASP A 69 -16.92 -15.31 1.40
C ASP A 69 -16.18 -14.54 0.28
N ALA A 70 -16.50 -14.83 -0.98
CA ALA A 70 -15.92 -14.13 -2.13
C ALA A 70 -16.27 -12.63 -2.10
N GLY A 71 -17.55 -12.29 -1.91
CA GLY A 71 -18.00 -10.90 -1.85
C GLY A 71 -17.38 -10.13 -0.68
N LEU A 72 -17.16 -10.79 0.46
CA LEU A 72 -16.48 -10.17 1.59
C LEU A 72 -15.00 -9.90 1.28
N ILE A 73 -14.31 -10.87 0.67
CA ILE A 73 -12.92 -10.69 0.25
C ILE A 73 -12.81 -9.58 -0.78
N ASP A 74 -13.68 -9.54 -1.79
CA ASP A 74 -13.73 -8.49 -2.80
C ASP A 74 -13.90 -7.10 -2.16
N ALA A 75 -14.88 -6.96 -1.26
CA ALA A 75 -15.10 -5.72 -0.52
C ALA A 75 -13.89 -5.30 0.35
N LEU A 76 -13.18 -6.26 0.97
CA LEU A 76 -11.96 -5.96 1.71
C LEU A 76 -10.85 -5.40 0.80
N ILE A 77 -10.68 -5.99 -0.38
CA ILE A 77 -9.64 -5.58 -1.34
C ILE A 77 -9.98 -4.23 -1.96
N GLU A 78 -11.26 -3.98 -2.28
CA GLU A 78 -11.73 -2.67 -2.73
C GLU A 78 -11.47 -1.58 -1.67
N GLU A 79 -11.81 -1.83 -0.40
CA GLU A 79 -11.58 -0.88 0.69
C GLU A 79 -10.09 -0.60 0.91
N LEU A 80 -9.24 -1.64 0.90
CA LEU A 80 -7.79 -1.48 1.00
C LEU A 80 -7.19 -0.72 -0.20
N GLY A 81 -7.79 -0.86 -1.38
CA GLY A 81 -7.39 -0.11 -2.58
C GLY A 81 -7.87 1.35 -2.57
N ALA A 82 -8.97 1.64 -1.87
CA ALA A 82 -9.56 2.98 -1.76
C ALA A 82 -8.95 3.82 -0.63
N ASP A 83 -8.55 3.19 0.49
CA ASP A 83 -7.95 3.86 1.65
C ASP A 83 -6.42 3.72 1.67
N HIS A 84 -5.75 4.69 1.06
CA HIS A 84 -4.28 4.76 1.03
C HIS A 84 -3.67 4.96 2.43
N ASP A 85 -4.35 5.65 3.36
CA ASP A 85 -3.84 5.86 4.72
C ASP A 85 -3.87 4.54 5.50
N LEU A 86 -4.92 3.73 5.32
CA LEU A 86 -4.98 2.37 5.84
C LEU A 86 -3.83 1.53 5.27
N LEU A 87 -3.65 1.57 3.95
CA LEU A 87 -2.64 0.78 3.26
C LEU A 87 -1.21 1.14 3.69
N ASP A 88 -0.92 2.44 3.85
CA ASP A 88 0.37 2.95 4.36
C ASP A 88 0.69 2.38 5.76
N THR A 89 -0.33 2.20 6.60
CA THR A 89 -0.16 1.68 7.97
C THR A 89 -0.35 0.17 8.09
N LEU A 90 -0.54 -0.53 6.96
CA LEU A 90 -0.84 -1.96 6.94
C LEU A 90 0.36 -2.79 7.37
N SER A 91 1.57 -2.38 6.97
CA SER A 91 2.82 -3.08 7.33
C SER A 91 3.42 -2.62 8.67
N ASP A 92 2.86 -1.58 9.29
CA ASP A 92 3.33 -1.04 10.56
C ASP A 92 2.80 -1.86 11.74
N GLU A 93 3.69 -2.16 12.70
CA GLU A 93 3.37 -2.82 13.97
C GLU A 93 2.62 -4.17 13.86
N VAL A 94 2.87 -4.94 12.79
CA VAL A 94 2.28 -6.28 12.58
C VAL A 94 2.79 -7.27 13.65
N PRO A 95 1.91 -8.11 14.28
CA PRO A 95 0.50 -8.34 13.97
C PRO A 95 -0.45 -7.25 14.47
N LYS A 96 -1.46 -6.91 13.66
CA LYS A 96 -2.39 -5.81 13.93
C LYS A 96 -3.83 -6.19 13.58
N TRP A 97 -4.78 -5.62 14.32
CA TRP A 97 -6.20 -5.85 14.16
C TRP A 97 -6.90 -4.55 13.74
N HIS A 98 -7.78 -4.66 12.76
CA HIS A 98 -8.51 -3.55 12.15
C HIS A 98 -10.02 -3.71 12.39
N TYR A 99 -10.44 -3.61 13.66
CA TYR A 99 -11.84 -3.81 14.08
C TYR A 99 -12.80 -2.70 13.68
N MET A 100 -12.30 -1.50 13.38
CA MET A 100 -13.13 -0.34 13.02
C MET A 100 -13.46 -0.29 11.53
N PHE A 101 -12.93 -1.24 10.74
CA PHE A 101 -13.16 -1.36 9.30
C PHE A 101 -14.30 -2.35 9.01
N SER A 102 -14.95 -2.16 7.87
CA SER A 102 -16.00 -3.04 7.38
C SER A 102 -15.64 -3.44 5.94
N PRO A 103 -15.26 -4.70 5.69
CA PRO A 103 -15.12 -5.79 6.66
C PRO A 103 -13.93 -5.60 7.62
N SER A 104 -14.05 -6.14 8.83
CA SER A 104 -12.93 -6.11 9.79
C SER A 104 -11.92 -7.21 9.47
N PHE A 105 -10.65 -6.99 9.77
CA PHE A 105 -9.60 -7.97 9.46
C PHE A 105 -8.43 -7.96 10.45
N GLU A 106 -7.72 -9.09 10.52
CA GLU A 106 -6.42 -9.20 11.18
C GLU A 106 -5.33 -9.32 10.12
N ILE A 107 -4.20 -8.63 10.29
CA ILE A 107 -2.99 -8.83 9.48
C ILE A 107 -1.87 -9.47 10.32
N LYS A 108 -1.19 -10.46 9.72
CA LYS A 108 -0.01 -11.13 10.30
C LYS A 108 1.10 -11.33 9.29
N CYS A 109 2.34 -11.40 9.74
CA CYS A 109 3.45 -11.88 8.91
C CYS A 109 3.30 -13.38 8.66
N PHE A 110 3.50 -13.82 7.41
CA PHE A 110 3.58 -15.25 7.11
C PHE A 110 4.99 -15.75 7.40
N ALA A 111 5.19 -16.30 8.59
CA ALA A 111 6.50 -16.49 9.22
C ALA A 111 7.49 -17.26 8.35
N GLU A 112 7.04 -18.31 7.68
CA GLU A 112 7.85 -19.18 6.81
C GLU A 112 8.38 -18.41 5.60
N CYS A 113 7.53 -17.61 4.96
CA CYS A 113 7.92 -16.75 3.84
C CYS A 113 8.86 -15.62 4.28
N TRP A 114 8.59 -14.99 5.42
CA TRP A 114 9.50 -14.02 6.03
C TRP A 114 10.86 -14.64 6.36
N GLN A 115 10.86 -15.91 6.75
CA GLN A 115 12.09 -16.63 7.01
C GLN A 115 12.92 -16.85 5.74
N ALA A 116 12.27 -17.04 4.61
CA ALA A 116 12.88 -17.13 3.29
C ALA A 116 13.22 -15.77 2.66
N GLY A 117 12.95 -14.66 3.34
CA GLY A 117 13.24 -13.31 2.86
C GLY A 117 12.12 -12.68 2.03
N ARG A 118 10.93 -13.27 1.99
CA ARG A 118 9.74 -12.74 1.30
C ARG A 118 8.86 -11.97 2.28
N ARG A 119 8.54 -10.70 1.96
CA ARG A 119 7.59 -9.89 2.75
C ARG A 119 6.15 -10.24 2.38
N ILE A 120 5.70 -11.41 2.84
CA ILE A 120 4.32 -11.87 2.64
C ILE A 120 3.55 -11.72 3.95
N TYR A 121 2.41 -11.08 3.88
CA TYR A 121 1.46 -10.97 4.98
C TYR A 121 0.22 -11.81 4.68
N THR A 122 -0.46 -12.22 5.75
CA THR A 122 -1.74 -12.90 5.70
C THR A 122 -2.81 -11.98 6.27
N LEU A 123 -3.83 -11.70 5.48
CA LEU A 123 -5.07 -11.06 5.92
C LEU A 123 -6.07 -12.13 6.35
N LYS A 124 -6.76 -11.87 7.45
CA LYS A 124 -7.81 -12.73 7.99
C LYS A 124 -9.09 -11.91 8.12
N PRO A 125 -9.97 -11.98 7.11
CA PRO A 125 -11.22 -11.24 7.13
C PRO A 125 -12.21 -11.83 8.14
N TYR A 126 -13.02 -10.96 8.72
CA TYR A 126 -14.15 -11.33 9.58
C TYR A 126 -15.44 -10.88 8.91
N ASP A 127 -16.48 -11.70 9.05
CA ASP A 127 -17.84 -11.36 8.63
C ASP A 127 -18.50 -10.31 9.54
N GLU A 128 -19.72 -9.92 9.16
CA GLU A 128 -20.51 -8.92 9.88
C GLU A 128 -20.85 -9.35 11.32
N ASP A 129 -20.90 -10.66 11.58
CA ASP A 129 -21.13 -11.25 12.90
C ASP A 129 -19.83 -11.35 13.74
N GLY A 130 -18.69 -10.97 13.16
CA GLY A 130 -17.37 -11.02 13.79
C GLY A 130 -16.77 -12.43 13.81
N HIS A 131 -17.25 -13.34 12.96
CA HIS A 131 -16.65 -14.65 12.75
C HIS A 131 -15.57 -14.59 11.67
N LEU A 132 -14.48 -15.32 11.92
CA LEU A 132 -13.38 -15.39 10.99
C LEU A 132 -13.71 -16.35 9.86
N ILE A 133 -13.78 -15.85 8.62
CA ILE A 133 -14.15 -16.67 7.46
C ILE A 133 -13.13 -17.79 7.21
N ASP A 134 -13.51 -18.77 6.40
CA ASP A 134 -12.68 -19.96 6.11
C ASP A 134 -11.63 -19.75 5.01
N TYR A 135 -11.40 -18.50 4.62
CA TYR A 135 -10.39 -18.12 3.63
C TYR A 135 -9.38 -17.09 4.15
N ARG A 136 -8.17 -17.13 3.60
CA ARG A 136 -7.06 -16.23 3.91
C ARG A 136 -6.56 -15.59 2.63
N VAL A 137 -6.31 -14.28 2.69
CA VAL A 137 -5.72 -13.56 1.57
C VAL A 137 -4.25 -13.33 1.87
N PHE A 138 -3.38 -13.61 0.91
CA PHE A 138 -1.96 -13.37 1.03
C PHE A 138 -1.55 -12.16 0.21
N ILE A 139 -0.82 -11.23 0.83
CA ILE A 139 -0.35 -10.03 0.18
C ILE A 139 1.18 -9.93 0.24
N GLY A 140 1.82 -9.56 -0.86
CA GLY A 140 3.22 -9.21 -0.92
C GLY A 140 3.42 -7.70 -0.77
N HIS A 141 4.50 -7.28 -0.11
CA HIS A 141 4.86 -5.85 0.01
C HIS A 141 6.26 -5.58 -0.53
N ASP A 142 6.36 -4.65 -1.47
CA ASP A 142 7.63 -4.06 -1.88
C ASP A 142 7.90 -2.76 -1.12
N ALA A 143 8.69 -2.85 -0.05
CA ALA A 143 9.06 -1.66 0.73
C ALA A 143 9.97 -0.65 -0.03
N HIS A 144 10.46 -0.96 -1.24
CA HIS A 144 11.21 0.01 -2.05
C HIS A 144 10.29 0.90 -2.88
N THR A 145 9.18 0.37 -3.38
CA THR A 145 8.18 1.12 -4.14
C THR A 145 7.00 1.57 -3.28
N ASP A 146 6.80 0.91 -2.13
CA ASP A 146 5.63 0.97 -1.26
C ASP A 146 4.36 0.41 -1.93
N GLU A 147 4.54 -0.64 -2.73
CA GLU A 147 3.45 -1.31 -3.43
C GLU A 147 3.08 -2.61 -2.72
N TYR A 148 1.78 -2.85 -2.65
CA TYR A 148 1.19 -4.08 -2.18
C TYR A 148 0.63 -4.87 -3.35
N PHE A 149 0.75 -6.18 -3.28
CA PHE A 149 0.28 -7.10 -4.32
C PHE A 149 -0.57 -8.19 -3.68
N VAL A 150 -1.81 -8.32 -4.10
CA VAL A 150 -2.66 -9.45 -3.70
C VAL A 150 -2.22 -10.66 -4.49
N LEU A 151 -1.76 -11.70 -3.79
CA LEU A 151 -1.07 -12.85 -4.40
C LEU A 151 -2.00 -14.03 -4.64
N THR A 152 -2.86 -14.33 -3.67
CA THR A 152 -3.75 -15.50 -3.69
C THR A 152 -4.76 -15.44 -2.55
N VAL A 153 -5.88 -16.13 -2.76
CA VAL A 153 -6.82 -16.51 -1.70
C VAL A 153 -6.76 -18.03 -1.48
N GLN A 154 -6.63 -18.46 -0.22
CA GLN A 154 -6.50 -19.88 0.11
C GLN A 154 -7.42 -20.30 1.26
N PRO A 155 -7.93 -21.55 1.25
CA PRO A 155 -8.68 -22.09 2.38
C PRO A 155 -7.82 -22.12 3.65
N ARG A 156 -8.42 -21.71 4.76
CA ARG A 156 -7.81 -21.72 6.10
C ARG A 156 -7.25 -23.09 6.46
N ALA A 157 -7.92 -24.16 6.04
CA ALA A 157 -7.58 -25.53 6.39
C ALA A 157 -6.18 -25.93 5.88
N THR A 158 -5.72 -25.36 4.78
CA THR A 158 -4.50 -25.79 4.08
C THR A 158 -3.45 -24.69 3.93
N CYS A 159 -3.81 -23.41 4.12
CA CYS A 159 -2.94 -22.27 3.79
C CYS A 159 -1.62 -22.15 4.58
N TYR A 160 -1.40 -22.96 5.62
CA TYR A 160 -0.14 -22.98 6.38
C TYR A 160 0.75 -24.20 6.07
N ASP A 161 0.28 -25.12 5.23
CA ASP A 161 1.06 -26.28 4.84
C ASP A 161 2.08 -25.89 3.75
N THR A 162 3.34 -25.79 4.15
CA THR A 162 4.43 -25.39 3.26
C THR A 162 4.86 -26.47 2.27
N THR A 163 4.30 -27.67 2.37
CA THR A 163 4.63 -28.80 1.49
C THR A 163 3.73 -28.90 0.26
N THR A 164 2.66 -28.09 0.19
CA THR A 164 1.68 -28.17 -0.88
C THR A 164 2.10 -27.39 -2.12
N ASP A 165 1.46 -27.70 -3.26
CA ASP A 165 1.68 -26.97 -4.50
C ASP A 165 1.12 -25.54 -4.43
N GLU A 166 0.11 -25.28 -3.60
CA GLU A 166 -0.43 -23.94 -3.35
C GLU A 166 0.59 -23.03 -2.66
N HIS A 167 1.33 -23.55 -1.67
CA HIS A 167 2.40 -22.79 -1.03
C HIS A 167 3.56 -22.51 -2.01
N ARG A 168 3.91 -23.48 -2.85
CA ARG A 168 4.91 -23.27 -3.91
C ARG A 168 4.45 -22.20 -4.89
N SER A 169 3.20 -22.28 -5.35
CA SER A 169 2.57 -21.29 -6.24
C SER A 169 2.59 -19.88 -5.64
N LEU A 170 2.24 -19.74 -4.36
CA LEU A 170 2.33 -18.47 -3.63
C LEU A 170 3.75 -17.88 -3.66
N CYS A 171 4.77 -18.70 -3.41
CA CYS A 171 6.16 -18.27 -3.44
C CYS A 171 6.61 -17.88 -4.87
N ASP A 172 6.25 -18.69 -5.87
CA ASP A 172 6.59 -18.43 -7.27
C ASP A 172 5.93 -17.14 -7.77
N ARG A 173 4.68 -16.87 -7.37
CA ARG A 173 3.99 -15.60 -7.64
C ARG A 173 4.74 -14.41 -7.06
N TYR A 174 5.11 -14.48 -5.79
CA TYR A 174 5.90 -13.43 -5.15
C TYR A 174 7.24 -13.20 -5.85
N ASP A 175 7.94 -14.27 -6.20
CA ASP A 175 9.27 -14.18 -6.81
C ASP A 175 9.19 -13.57 -8.24
N ARG A 176 8.12 -13.83 -9.00
CA ARG A 176 7.88 -13.23 -10.33
C ARG A 176 7.70 -11.70 -10.27
N LEU A 177 7.28 -11.16 -9.13
CA LEU A 177 7.14 -9.70 -8.94
C LEU A 177 8.50 -9.01 -8.78
N ASN A 178 9.61 -9.75 -8.66
CA ASN A 178 10.96 -9.22 -8.47
C ASN A 178 11.10 -8.30 -7.24
N ILE A 179 10.29 -8.54 -6.20
CA ILE A 179 10.32 -7.76 -4.96
C ILE A 179 11.65 -8.03 -4.22
N PRO A 180 12.40 -6.98 -3.83
CA PRO A 180 13.67 -7.19 -3.14
C PRO A 180 13.50 -7.91 -1.80
N ALA A 181 14.30 -8.95 -1.60
CA ALA A 181 14.28 -9.75 -0.38
C ALA A 181 14.60 -8.93 0.88
N ILE A 182 14.04 -9.35 2.01
CA ILE A 182 14.31 -8.77 3.33
C ILE A 182 15.80 -8.92 3.63
N ARG A 183 16.51 -7.80 3.77
CA ARG A 183 17.87 -7.80 4.29
C ARG A 183 17.83 -8.17 5.77
N ARG A 184 18.22 -9.39 6.09
CA ARG A 184 18.58 -9.76 7.46
C ARG A 184 19.90 -9.07 7.79
N VAL A 185 19.85 -8.08 8.68
CA VAL A 185 21.07 -7.59 9.31
C VAL A 185 21.50 -8.70 10.28
N PRO A 186 22.72 -9.26 10.12
CA PRO A 186 23.23 -10.32 10.98
C PRO A 186 23.39 -9.87 12.44
#